data_AF-A0A1H4H2S4-F1
#
_entry.id   AF-A0A1H4H2S4-F1
#
_cell.length_a   1.000
_cell.length_b   1.000
_cell.length_c   1.000
_cell.angle_alpha   90.00
_cell.angle_beta   90.00
_cell.angle_gamma   90.00
#
_symmetry.space_group_name_H-M   'P 1'
#
loop_
_entity.id
_entity.type
_entity.pdbx_description
1 polymer ?
#
loop_
_entity_poly.entity_id
_entity_poly.type
_entity_poly.pdbx_seq_one_letter_code
_entity_poly.pdbx_strand_id
1 'polypeptide(L)'
;MSARSQQLVLRLLQALACSRIQFGCKRLSPRVWHYPDLSCDELWLRMTLYQERIDQLANAMNVEERAQVRLERALFLRLLLESAPARLQAWSDQDEVADMPPSHLFEWVSHDDERLELSELEAAMTPQESARYDSAINGLQWLD
;
A
#
# COMPACT_ATOMS: atom_id res chain seq x y z
N MET A 1 12.79 21.11 -2.03
CA MET A 1 12.70 20.19 -3.17
C MET A 1 11.31 20.34 -3.81
N SER A 2 11.09 19.93 -5.07
CA SER A 2 9.83 20.26 -5.76
C SER A 2 8.75 19.21 -5.53
N ALA A 3 7.48 19.60 -5.69
CA ALA A 3 6.30 18.70 -5.65
C ALA A 3 6.45 17.44 -6.52
N ARG A 4 7.30 17.50 -7.56
CA ARG A 4 7.64 16.37 -8.42
C ARG A 4 8.32 15.23 -7.67
N SER A 5 9.16 15.52 -6.67
CA SER A 5 9.85 14.50 -5.88
C SER A 5 8.90 13.77 -4.93
N GLN A 6 7.97 14.50 -4.29
CA GLN A 6 6.93 13.90 -3.44
C GLN A 6 6.02 12.97 -4.25
N GLN A 7 5.55 13.44 -5.40
CA GLN A 7 4.75 12.62 -6.33
C GLN A 7 5.51 11.37 -6.81
N LEU A 8 6.82 11.49 -7.06
CA LEU A 8 7.63 10.33 -7.44
C LEU A 8 7.73 9.31 -6.29
N VAL A 9 7.94 9.76 -5.05
CA VAL A 9 7.97 8.87 -3.89
C VAL A 9 6.63 8.16 -3.71
N LEU A 10 5.50 8.86 -3.80
CA LEU A 10 4.17 8.25 -3.71
C LEU A 10 3.92 7.19 -4.80
N ARG A 11 4.37 7.45 -6.03
CA ARG A 11 4.29 6.45 -7.12
C ARG A 11 5.17 5.23 -6.84
N LEU A 12 6.36 5.44 -6.28
CA LEU A 12 7.25 4.33 -5.91
C LEU A 12 6.70 3.52 -4.75
N LEU A 13 6.10 4.17 -3.74
CA LEU A 13 5.40 3.50 -2.64
C LEU A 13 4.26 2.62 -3.18
N GLN A 14 3.47 3.14 -4.12
CA GLN A 14 2.44 2.35 -4.78
C GLN A 14 3.02 1.16 -5.57
N ALA A 15 4.11 1.37 -6.32
CA ALA A 15 4.76 0.30 -7.08
C ALA A 15 5.35 -0.79 -6.15
N LEU A 16 5.89 -0.38 -5.00
CA LEU A 16 6.39 -1.28 -3.96
C LEU A 16 5.26 -2.10 -3.35
N ALA A 17 4.14 -1.47 -2.96
CA ALA A 17 2.95 -2.18 -2.46
C ALA A 17 2.42 -3.19 -3.49
N CYS A 18 2.24 -2.79 -4.75
CA CYS A 18 1.83 -3.71 -5.81
C CYS A 18 2.78 -4.91 -5.95
N SER A 19 4.10 -4.69 -5.83
CA SER A 19 5.10 -5.76 -5.92
C SER A 19 5.04 -6.70 -4.71
N ARG A 20 4.81 -6.17 -3.50
CA ARG A 20 4.58 -6.96 -2.27
C ARG A 20 3.36 -7.86 -2.40
N ILE A 21 2.25 -7.30 -2.89
CA ILE A 21 1.00 -8.04 -3.08
C ILE A 21 1.18 -9.17 -4.10
N GLN A 22 1.81 -8.87 -5.25
CA GLN A 22 2.12 -9.87 -6.28
C GLN A 22 3.02 -11.00 -5.74
N PHE A 23 4.02 -10.64 -4.94
CA PHE A 23 4.89 -11.61 -4.28
C PHE A 23 4.13 -12.48 -3.28
N GLY A 24 3.26 -11.88 -2.47
CA GLY A 24 2.38 -12.59 -1.53
C GLY A 24 1.46 -13.58 -2.24
N CYS A 25 0.74 -13.13 -3.28
CA CYS A 25 -0.13 -13.98 -4.09
C CYS A 25 0.63 -15.16 -4.71
N LYS A 26 1.82 -14.91 -5.27
CA LYS A 26 2.63 -15.98 -5.88
C LYS A 26 3.14 -17.01 -4.87
N ARG A 27 3.46 -16.57 -3.64
CA ARG A 27 3.87 -17.47 -2.55
C ARG A 27 2.71 -18.30 -2.01
N LEU A 28 1.53 -17.71 -1.90
CA LEU A 28 0.34 -18.37 -1.34
C LEU A 28 -0.29 -19.35 -2.30
N SER A 29 -0.38 -18.99 -3.59
CA SER A 29 -1.03 -19.83 -4.60
C SER A 29 -0.28 -19.79 -5.94
N PRO A 30 0.91 -20.41 -6.03
CA PRO A 30 1.73 -20.40 -7.26
C PRO A 30 1.05 -21.10 -8.45
N ARG A 31 0.08 -21.98 -8.19
CA ARG A 31 -0.69 -22.69 -9.21
C ARG A 31 -1.83 -21.84 -9.80
N VAL A 32 -2.29 -20.83 -9.09
CA VAL A 32 -3.40 -19.97 -9.49
C VAL A 32 -2.90 -18.60 -9.96
N TRP A 33 -1.86 -18.09 -9.31
CA TRP A 33 -1.32 -16.77 -9.55
C TRP A 33 -0.24 -16.79 -10.64
N HIS A 34 -0.55 -16.26 -11.82
CA HIS A 34 0.35 -16.26 -12.98
C HIS A 34 0.75 -14.84 -13.44
N TYR A 35 0.18 -13.80 -12.82
CA TYR A 35 0.44 -12.41 -13.19
C TYR A 35 1.12 -11.65 -12.05
N PRO A 36 2.15 -10.83 -12.29
CA PRO A 36 2.87 -10.72 -13.55
C PRO A 36 3.68 -11.98 -13.84
N ASP A 37 4.09 -12.15 -15.10
CA ASP A 37 5.02 -13.20 -15.50
C ASP A 37 6.44 -12.88 -15.02
N LEU A 38 6.62 -12.93 -13.70
CA LEU A 38 7.86 -12.68 -12.97
C LEU A 38 8.01 -13.71 -11.87
N SER A 39 9.21 -14.25 -11.72
CA SER A 39 9.60 -15.08 -10.60
C SER A 39 9.54 -14.33 -9.26
N CYS A 40 9.52 -15.08 -8.16
CA CYS A 40 9.63 -14.48 -6.82
C CYS A 40 10.93 -13.69 -6.66
N ASP A 41 12.02 -14.13 -7.28
CA ASP A 41 13.33 -13.45 -7.22
C ASP A 41 13.29 -12.11 -7.97
N GLU A 42 12.62 -12.04 -9.12
CA GLU A 42 12.44 -10.79 -9.87
C GLU A 42 11.53 -9.80 -9.14
N LEU A 43 10.46 -10.29 -8.51
CA LEU A 43 9.61 -9.47 -7.64
C LEU A 43 10.40 -8.95 -6.44
N TRP A 44 11.21 -9.79 -5.81
CA TRP A 44 12.08 -9.41 -4.70
C TRP A 44 13.10 -8.33 -5.10
N LEU A 45 13.74 -8.50 -6.26
CA LEU A 45 14.66 -7.51 -6.80
C LEU A 45 13.95 -6.17 -7.06
N ARG A 46 12.74 -6.19 -7.64
CA ARG A 46 11.95 -4.97 -7.85
C ARG A 46 11.61 -4.26 -6.54
N MET A 47 11.16 -5.00 -5.52
CA MET A 47 10.88 -4.43 -4.21
C MET A 47 12.10 -3.75 -3.61
N THR A 48 13.26 -4.42 -3.65
CA THR A 48 14.53 -3.87 -3.17
C THR A 48 14.88 -2.57 -3.91
N LEU A 49 14.80 -2.56 -5.25
CA LEU A 49 15.12 -1.38 -6.06
C LEU A 49 14.16 -0.20 -5.79
N TYR A 50 12.87 -0.47 -5.59
CA TYR A 50 11.91 0.57 -5.22
C TYR A 50 12.20 1.13 -3.84
N GLN A 51 12.46 0.27 -2.86
CA GLN A 51 12.79 0.68 -1.49
C GLN A 51 14.05 1.56 -1.48
N GLU A 52 15.14 1.10 -2.11
CA GLU A 52 16.38 1.88 -2.21
C GLU A 52 16.13 3.25 -2.84
N ARG A 53 15.30 3.32 -3.88
CA ARG A 53 14.98 4.58 -4.55
C ARG A 53 14.14 5.50 -3.68
N ILE A 54 13.18 4.96 -2.93
CA ILE A 54 12.37 5.70 -1.95
C ILE A 54 13.30 6.29 -0.89
N ASP A 55 14.19 5.48 -0.31
CA ASP A 55 15.10 5.92 0.76
C ASP A 55 16.04 7.02 0.27
N GLN A 56 16.61 6.90 -0.93
CA GLN A 56 17.43 7.94 -1.55
C GLN A 56 16.67 9.26 -1.68
N LEU A 57 15.43 9.21 -2.18
CA LEU A 57 14.61 10.41 -2.36
C LEU A 57 14.19 11.02 -1.02
N ALA A 58 13.81 10.18 -0.06
CA ALA A 58 13.41 10.59 1.29
C ALA A 58 14.57 11.23 2.07
N ASN A 59 15.80 10.74 1.88
CA ASN A 59 16.99 11.33 2.51
C ASN A 59 17.33 12.72 1.97
N ALA A 60 16.92 13.02 0.73
CA ALA A 60 17.06 14.36 0.17
C ALA A 60 15.92 15.31 0.61
N MET A 61 14.81 14.78 1.12
CA MET A 61 13.66 15.56 1.55
C MET A 61 13.87 16.20 2.93
N ASN A 62 13.32 17.40 3.11
CA ASN A 62 13.22 17.99 4.43
C ASN A 62 12.13 17.29 5.28
N VAL A 63 12.03 17.66 6.56
CA VAL A 63 11.07 17.04 7.50
C VAL A 63 9.63 17.24 7.06
N GLU A 64 9.26 18.44 6.62
CA GLU A 64 7.90 18.76 6.19
C GLU A 64 7.51 18.02 4.89
N GLU A 65 8.44 17.89 3.95
CA GLU A 65 8.22 17.14 2.71
C GLU A 65 7.94 15.66 3.00
N ARG A 66 8.67 15.07 3.95
CA ARG A 66 8.46 13.68 4.41
C ARG A 66 7.13 13.52 5.15
N ALA A 67 6.80 14.47 6.02
CA ALA A 67 5.53 14.51 6.72
C ALA A 67 4.36 14.53 5.72
N GLN A 68 4.44 15.38 4.70
CA GLN A 68 3.41 15.47 3.66
C GLN A 68 3.25 14.16 2.87
N VAL A 69 4.35 13.51 2.47
CA VAL A 69 4.29 12.20 1.81
C VAL A 69 3.63 11.15 2.71
N ARG A 70 3.98 11.11 4.00
CA ARG A 70 3.38 10.18 4.97
C ARG A 70 1.87 10.41 5.09
N LEU A 71 1.44 11.67 5.23
CA LEU A 71 0.04 12.03 5.31
C LEU A 71 -0.74 11.65 4.04
N GLU A 72 -0.22 12.01 2.87
CA GLU A 72 -0.87 11.68 1.58
C GLU A 72 -0.98 10.16 1.39
N ARG A 73 0.07 9.41 1.74
CA ARG A 73 0.03 7.95 1.66
C ARG A 73 -0.98 7.34 2.63
N ALA A 74 -1.03 7.80 3.88
CA ALA A 74 -1.97 7.31 4.88
C ALA A 74 -3.43 7.59 4.49
N LEU A 75 -3.73 8.79 3.99
CA LEU A 75 -5.06 9.15 3.50
C LEU A 75 -5.47 8.29 2.30
N PHE A 76 -4.55 8.02 1.38
CA PHE A 76 -4.83 7.13 0.26
C PHE A 76 -5.12 5.69 0.71
N LEU A 77 -4.35 5.16 1.67
CA LEU A 77 -4.59 3.82 2.22
C LEU A 77 -5.93 3.74 2.96
N ARG A 78 -6.34 4.79 3.69
CA ARG A 78 -7.69 4.87 4.30
C ARG A 78 -8.80 4.72 3.26
N LEU A 79 -8.71 5.46 2.15
CA LEU A 79 -9.67 5.37 1.05
C LEU A 79 -9.75 3.94 0.45
N LEU A 80 -8.60 3.26 0.31
CA LEU A 80 -8.58 1.86 -0.13
C LEU A 80 -9.24 0.93 0.89
N LEU A 81 -8.96 1.11 2.18
CA LEU A 81 -9.54 0.27 3.23
C LEU A 81 -11.04 0.49 3.42
N GLU A 82 -11.54 1.71 3.23
CA GLU A 82 -12.97 2.02 3.27
C GLU A 82 -13.77 1.26 2.19
N SER A 83 -13.16 1.05 1.02
CA SER A 83 -13.79 0.30 -0.08
C SER A 83 -13.54 -1.21 -0.03
N ALA A 84 -12.67 -1.70 0.87
CA ALA A 84 -12.34 -3.11 0.98
C ALA A 84 -13.53 -4.04 1.25
N PRO A 85 -14.52 -3.70 2.11
CA PRO A 85 -15.69 -4.55 2.32
C PRO A 85 -16.45 -4.87 1.03
N ALA A 86 -16.59 -3.90 0.13
CA ALA A 86 -17.26 -4.11 -1.15
C ALA A 86 -16.42 -4.96 -2.12
N ARG A 87 -15.09 -4.84 -2.10
CA ARG A 87 -14.18 -5.63 -2.94
C ARG A 87 -14.05 -7.08 -2.46
N LEU A 88 -14.19 -7.32 -1.16
CA LEU A 88 -14.03 -8.64 -0.52
C LEU A 88 -15.34 -9.43 -0.37
N GLN A 89 -16.52 -8.80 -0.53
CA GLN A 89 -17.83 -9.42 -0.26
C GLN A 89 -18.13 -10.72 -1.04
N ALA A 90 -17.46 -10.96 -2.17
CA ALA A 90 -17.82 -12.03 -3.09
C ALA A 90 -17.35 -13.45 -2.71
N TRP A 91 -16.56 -13.61 -1.64
CA TRP A 91 -15.92 -14.89 -1.29
C TRP A 91 -16.20 -15.29 0.16
N SER A 92 -16.29 -16.60 0.41
CA SER A 92 -16.50 -17.15 1.75
C SER A 92 -15.16 -17.49 2.40
N ASP A 93 -15.00 -17.16 3.69
CA ASP A 93 -13.83 -17.57 4.49
C ASP A 93 -13.71 -19.11 4.64
N GLN A 94 -14.73 -19.86 4.20
CA GLN A 94 -14.73 -21.32 4.21
C GLN A 94 -14.10 -21.94 2.95
N ASP A 95 -13.88 -21.16 1.89
CA ASP A 95 -13.32 -21.65 0.64
C ASP A 95 -11.78 -21.74 0.73
N GLU A 96 -11.20 -22.80 0.18
CA GLU A 96 -9.75 -22.99 0.20
C GLU A 96 -9.02 -21.94 -0.66
N VAL A 97 -7.87 -21.46 -0.18
CA VAL A 97 -7.00 -20.52 -0.92
C VAL A 97 -6.55 -21.08 -2.28
N ALA A 98 -6.51 -22.41 -2.42
CA ALA A 98 -6.14 -23.08 -3.67
C ALA A 98 -7.20 -22.90 -4.79
N ASP A 99 -8.46 -22.67 -4.43
CA ASP A 99 -9.57 -22.51 -5.37
C ASP A 99 -10.01 -21.05 -5.53
N MET A 100 -9.36 -20.14 -4.81
CA MET A 100 -9.65 -18.71 -4.82
C MET A 100 -9.34 -18.08 -6.18
N PRO A 101 -10.29 -17.35 -6.81
CA PRO A 101 -10.02 -16.62 -8.03
C PRO A 101 -8.83 -15.67 -7.86
N PRO A 102 -7.95 -15.52 -8.86
CA PRO A 102 -6.80 -14.62 -8.76
C PRO A 102 -7.19 -13.21 -8.30
N SER A 103 -8.28 -12.65 -8.83
CA SER A 103 -8.77 -11.33 -8.43
C SER A 103 -9.10 -11.25 -6.94
N HIS A 104 -9.70 -12.29 -6.36
CA HIS A 104 -10.03 -12.30 -4.95
C HIS A 104 -8.78 -12.49 -4.07
N LEU A 105 -7.85 -13.36 -4.49
CA LEU A 105 -6.56 -13.52 -3.81
C LEU A 105 -5.78 -12.20 -3.78
N PHE A 106 -5.80 -11.44 -4.88
CA PHE A 106 -5.18 -10.13 -4.95
C PHE A 106 -5.81 -9.16 -3.95
N GLU A 107 -7.15 -9.06 -3.93
CA GLU A 107 -7.85 -8.15 -3.01
C GLU A 107 -7.61 -8.52 -1.54
N TRP A 108 -7.59 -9.82 -1.21
CA TRP A 108 -7.32 -10.29 0.14
C TRP A 108 -5.90 -9.92 0.60
N VAL A 109 -4.89 -10.23 -0.23
CA VAL A 109 -3.49 -9.87 0.08
C VAL A 109 -3.29 -8.36 0.10
N SER A 110 -3.96 -7.61 -0.79
CA SER A 110 -3.92 -6.13 -0.83
C SER A 110 -4.46 -5.54 0.45
N HIS A 111 -5.61 -6.02 0.93
CA HIS A 111 -6.22 -5.54 2.16
C HIS A 111 -5.30 -5.75 3.37
N ASP A 112 -4.66 -6.91 3.49
CA ASP A 112 -3.74 -7.18 4.59
C ASP A 112 -2.47 -6.30 4.53
N ASP A 113 -1.90 -6.10 3.33
CA ASP A 113 -0.74 -5.22 3.14
C ASP A 113 -1.09 -3.73 3.39
N GLU A 114 -2.26 -3.28 2.93
CA GLU A 114 -2.78 -1.93 3.15
C GLU A 114 -2.98 -1.62 4.64
N ARG A 115 -3.55 -2.57 5.40
CA ARG A 115 -3.75 -2.43 6.85
C ARG A 115 -2.43 -2.34 7.59
N LEU A 116 -1.48 -3.20 7.24
CA LEU A 116 -0.16 -3.21 7.86
C LEU A 116 0.58 -1.90 7.59
N GLU A 117 0.65 -1.48 6.32
CA GLU A 117 1.34 -0.24 5.93
C GLU A 117 0.70 0.98 6.60
N LEU A 118 -0.63 1.03 6.68
CA LEU A 118 -1.30 2.15 7.35
C LEU A 118 -0.93 2.20 8.84
N SER A 119 -0.95 1.06 9.53
CA SER A 119 -0.58 1.00 10.95
C SER A 119 0.86 1.45 11.18
N GLU A 120 1.78 1.10 10.28
CA GLU A 120 3.18 1.53 10.37
C GLU A 120 3.34 3.03 10.14
N LEU A 121 2.61 3.60 9.18
CA LEU A 121 2.61 5.04 8.92
C LEU A 121 2.04 5.81 10.10
N GLU A 122 0.91 5.38 10.66
CA GLU A 122 0.27 6.00 11.83
C GLU A 122 1.17 5.92 13.06
N ALA A 123 1.84 4.79 13.30
CA ALA A 123 2.81 4.65 14.39
C ALA A 123 4.05 5.53 14.23
N ALA A 124 4.43 5.86 12.99
CA ALA A 124 5.57 6.73 12.68
C ALA A 124 5.22 8.23 12.67
N MET A 125 3.94 8.60 12.82
CA MET A 125 3.53 10.00 12.84
C MET A 125 3.96 10.70 14.13
N THR A 126 4.36 11.96 14.01
CA THR A 126 4.50 12.84 15.18
C THR A 126 3.11 13.28 15.66
N PRO A 127 2.96 13.76 16.91
CA PRO A 127 1.66 14.26 17.40
C PRO A 127 1.05 15.35 16.52
N GLN A 128 1.88 16.20 15.91
CA GLN A 128 1.42 17.24 15.00
C GLN A 128 0.91 16.66 13.67
N GLU A 129 1.56 15.63 13.15
CA GLU A 129 1.12 14.93 11.94
C GLU A 129 -0.17 14.15 12.21
N SER A 130 -0.27 13.44 13.34
CA SER A 130 -1.50 12.74 13.74
C SER A 130 -2.69 13.70 13.82
N ALA A 131 -2.51 14.88 14.43
CA ALA A 131 -3.57 15.89 14.49
C ALA A 131 -4.00 16.40 13.09
N ARG A 132 -3.04 16.57 12.15
CA ARG A 132 -3.35 16.94 10.75
C ARG A 132 -4.09 15.82 10.04
N TYR A 133 -3.67 14.58 10.25
CA TYR A 133 -4.29 13.39 9.69
C TYR A 133 -5.73 13.20 10.19
N ASP A 134 -5.95 13.28 11.50
CA ASP A 134 -7.29 13.20 12.11
C ASP A 134 -8.20 14.31 11.58
N SER A 135 -7.69 15.54 11.47
CA SER A 135 -8.44 16.65 10.88
C SER A 135 -8.79 16.41 9.41
N ALA A 136 -7.90 15.79 8.64
CA ALA A 136 -8.14 15.49 7.24
C ALA A 136 -9.18 14.37 7.06
N ILE A 137 -9.11 13.32 7.88
CA ILE A 137 -10.13 12.25 7.89
C ILE A 137 -11.50 12.81 8.24
N ASN A 138 -11.60 13.58 9.32
CA ASN A 138 -12.87 14.18 9.73
C ASN A 138 -13.41 15.18 8.70
N GLY A 139 -12.52 15.84 7.94
CA GLY A 139 -12.91 16.72 6.83
C GLY A 139 -13.44 15.98 5.60
N LEU A 140 -12.98 14.74 5.36
CA LEU A 140 -13.49 13.87 4.29
C LEU A 140 -14.88 13.31 4.59
N GLN A 141 -15.24 13.14 5.86
CA GLN A 141 -16.55 12.65 6.31
C GLN A 141 -17.73 13.62 6.06
N TRP A 142 -17.49 14.86 5.57
CA TRP A 142 -18.55 15.84 5.25
C TRP A 142 -19.01 15.81 3.79
N LEU A 143 -18.47 14.91 2.96
CA LEU A 143 -18.83 14.77 1.55
C LEU A 143 -19.83 13.63 1.27
N ASP A 144 -20.38 13.00 2.32
CA ASP A 144 -21.48 12.03 2.25
C ASP A 144 -22.83 12.66 2.62
#